data_AF-A0A7X7G2C7-F1
#
_entry.id   AF-A0A7X7G2C7-F1
#
_cell.length_a   1.000
_cell.length_b   1.000
_cell.length_c   1.000
_cell.angle_alpha   90.00
_cell.angle_beta   90.00
_cell.angle_gamma   90.00
#
_symmetry.space_group_name_H-M   'P 1'
#
loop_
_entity.id
_entity.type
_entity.pdbx_description
1 polymer ?
#
loop_
_entity_poly.entity_id
_entity_poly.type
_entity_poly.pdbx_seq_one_letter_code
_entity_poly.pdbx_strand_id
1 'polypeptide(L)'
;VLQYAGQVSGCTIVDNTASNNGGGVYFVDGGAVQSSIIWSNHAATNENYVYDDAATVSHSCADPLPSGAGNLACNPLFLAAAAGNWRLHWDSPCVDAGLDDCTESATDLDGNTRLAGAHEDMGCYELQERENMSAPDRITRRGFRANWSAVTMATNYLLDVSASSNFSTYIPGYQARDVGLATSQSVTGLSYCVRCYCRVRAASAYGVGVNSSTTNALTIKNSEGNDFSGVGASGFVVYDRVHGKWYVLGTDGSVICWDLPFGSAGFEPVPGDYNGDGISDLAVYYRQSALWFIVEWTGAGLGNVLAWAEPWGWPDADPVSGDYDGDGASDMVVYGSDNGEWYLRRVDGQLLGWCEKWGGEGFQPVPGDYNGDGINDLGVFYDEHGLWFVMGWAGTGSGSLIAWAQEWGWPGAKPVSGDYDGDGVSDCAVYNTNDGYWYIWSLGNGQVVLWAAQWGGPGFEPVAGDFDGDGISDLTVYYAEGGLWYTRTVAGQVLVWSAHWGGAGLDPVDAGR
;
A
#
# COMPACT_ATOMS: atom_id res chain seq x y z
N VAL A 1 -16.50 20.30 -51.97
CA VAL A 1 -16.00 19.65 -53.22
C VAL A 1 -14.49 19.58 -53.13
N LEU A 2 -13.93 18.38 -53.23
CA LEU A 2 -12.49 18.16 -53.35
C LEU A 2 -12.20 17.81 -54.80
N GLN A 3 -11.34 18.60 -55.44
CA GLN A 3 -10.88 18.39 -56.81
C GLN A 3 -9.37 18.14 -56.80
N TYR A 4 -8.89 17.18 -57.60
CA TYR A 4 -7.47 16.84 -57.72
C TYR A 4 -6.82 16.40 -56.39
N ALA A 5 -5.59 16.85 -56.09
CA ALA A 5 -4.82 16.50 -54.89
C ALA A 5 -5.27 17.24 -53.60
N GLY A 6 -6.55 17.60 -53.49
CA GLY A 6 -7.09 18.27 -52.29
C GLY A 6 -7.14 17.32 -51.08
N GLN A 7 -6.82 17.85 -49.90
CA GLN A 7 -6.75 17.08 -48.65
C GLN A 7 -7.61 17.72 -47.56
N VAL A 8 -8.33 16.87 -46.83
CA VAL A 8 -9.07 17.22 -45.60
C VAL A 8 -8.53 16.35 -44.48
N SER A 9 -7.96 16.97 -43.46
CA SER A 9 -7.37 16.28 -42.32
C SER A 9 -7.87 16.90 -41.02
N GLY A 10 -8.28 16.09 -40.05
CA GLY A 10 -8.66 16.59 -38.73
C GLY A 10 -9.84 17.56 -38.76
N CYS A 11 -10.85 17.30 -39.59
CA CYS A 11 -11.99 18.19 -39.80
C CYS A 11 -13.31 17.55 -39.37
N THR A 12 -14.23 18.35 -38.84
CA THR A 12 -15.62 17.95 -38.56
C THR A 12 -16.55 18.62 -39.57
N ILE A 13 -17.13 17.83 -40.48
CA ILE A 13 -17.99 18.24 -41.58
C ILE A 13 -19.40 17.72 -41.29
N VAL A 14 -20.24 18.59 -40.74
CA VAL A 14 -21.55 18.22 -40.21
C VAL A 14 -22.64 19.22 -40.60
N ASP A 15 -23.88 18.74 -40.72
CA ASP A 15 -25.08 19.52 -41.01
C ASP A 15 -25.01 20.40 -42.29
N ASN A 16 -24.17 20.02 -43.25
CA ASN A 16 -24.09 20.70 -44.54
C ASN A 16 -25.21 20.20 -45.47
N THR A 17 -25.67 21.07 -46.38
CA THR A 17 -26.72 20.71 -47.36
C THR A 17 -26.25 20.96 -48.79
N ALA A 18 -26.40 19.95 -49.65
CA ALA A 18 -26.21 20.05 -51.10
C ALA A 18 -27.52 19.74 -51.85
N SER A 19 -27.73 20.40 -52.99
CA SER A 19 -28.96 20.21 -53.78
C SER A 19 -29.01 18.88 -54.55
N ASN A 20 -27.86 18.28 -54.83
CA ASN A 20 -27.74 17.04 -55.60
C ASN A 20 -27.08 15.94 -54.77
N ASN A 21 -25.74 15.92 -54.68
CA ASN A 21 -25.02 14.81 -54.05
C ASN A 21 -23.88 15.32 -53.15
N GLY A 22 -23.47 14.52 -52.16
CA GLY A 22 -22.27 14.76 -51.34
C GLY A 22 -22.40 16.01 -50.47
N GLY A 23 -23.43 16.04 -49.63
CA GLY A 23 -23.74 17.14 -48.71
C GLY A 23 -22.55 17.53 -47.84
N GLY A 24 -21.78 16.55 -47.35
CA GLY A 24 -20.51 16.80 -46.65
C GLY A 24 -19.35 16.95 -47.63
N VAL A 25 -18.98 15.87 -48.32
CA VAL A 25 -17.81 15.83 -49.23
C VAL A 25 -18.19 15.30 -50.61
N TYR A 26 -17.72 15.97 -51.66
CA TYR A 26 -17.91 15.53 -53.04
C TYR A 26 -16.54 15.47 -53.72
N PHE A 27 -16.08 14.26 -54.04
CA PHE A 27 -14.79 14.01 -54.69
C PHE A 27 -14.94 14.10 -56.22
N VAL A 28 -13.97 14.73 -56.89
CA VAL A 28 -13.89 14.85 -58.36
C VAL A 28 -12.43 14.75 -58.78
N ASP A 29 -12.10 13.76 -59.60
CA ASP A 29 -10.75 13.51 -60.10
C ASP A 29 -9.71 13.30 -58.98
N GLY A 30 -10.11 12.65 -57.88
CA GLY A 30 -9.26 12.30 -56.73
C GLY A 30 -9.54 13.07 -55.43
N GLY A 31 -8.58 13.00 -54.50
CA GLY A 31 -8.60 13.70 -53.20
C GLY A 31 -8.41 12.75 -52.01
N ALA A 32 -8.12 13.32 -50.83
CA ALA A 32 -7.89 12.56 -49.60
C ALA A 32 -8.69 13.15 -48.42
N VAL A 33 -9.34 12.28 -47.64
CA VAL A 33 -9.89 12.60 -46.32
C VAL A 33 -9.23 11.69 -45.28
N GLN A 34 -8.71 12.27 -44.20
CA GLN A 34 -8.10 11.55 -43.10
C GLN A 34 -8.46 12.14 -41.74
N SER A 35 -8.54 11.31 -40.69
CA SER A 35 -8.80 11.74 -39.31
C SER A 35 -9.98 12.69 -39.18
N SER A 36 -11.02 12.51 -39.98
CA SER A 36 -12.11 13.48 -40.12
C SER A 36 -13.47 12.85 -39.85
N ILE A 37 -14.41 13.66 -39.39
CA ILE A 37 -15.80 13.26 -39.17
C ILE A 37 -16.66 13.88 -40.25
N ILE A 38 -17.39 13.06 -41.01
CA ILE A 38 -18.36 13.49 -42.03
C ILE A 38 -19.72 12.90 -41.66
N TRP A 39 -20.53 13.68 -40.95
CA TRP A 39 -21.72 13.15 -40.27
C TRP A 39 -22.94 14.05 -40.39
N SER A 40 -24.15 13.48 -40.42
CA SER A 40 -25.42 14.22 -40.45
C SER A 40 -25.54 15.31 -41.53
N ASN A 41 -24.86 15.15 -42.67
CA ASN A 41 -25.05 16.06 -43.80
C ASN A 41 -26.29 15.65 -44.60
N HIS A 42 -26.71 16.50 -45.56
CA HIS A 42 -27.95 16.31 -46.34
C HIS A 42 -27.72 16.54 -47.84
N ALA A 43 -28.23 15.63 -48.67
CA ALA A 43 -28.27 15.77 -50.13
C ALA A 43 -29.39 14.91 -50.74
N ALA A 44 -29.71 15.11 -52.02
CA ALA A 44 -30.71 14.29 -52.71
C ALA A 44 -30.27 12.83 -52.86
N THR A 45 -28.97 12.57 -53.03
CA THR A 45 -28.37 11.24 -52.90
C THR A 45 -27.01 11.32 -52.21
N ASN A 46 -26.60 10.27 -51.50
CA ASN A 46 -25.28 10.15 -50.88
C ASN A 46 -24.94 11.37 -50.00
N GLU A 47 -25.63 11.48 -48.87
CA GLU A 47 -25.68 12.70 -48.06
C GLU A 47 -24.32 13.11 -47.46
N ASN A 48 -23.58 12.18 -46.87
CA ASN A 48 -22.29 12.51 -46.26
C ASN A 48 -21.17 12.65 -47.29
N TYR A 49 -21.07 11.75 -48.25
CA TYR A 49 -20.01 11.82 -49.25
C TYR A 49 -20.36 11.11 -50.57
N VAL A 50 -19.66 11.46 -51.66
CA VAL A 50 -19.77 10.78 -52.97
C VAL A 50 -18.38 10.38 -53.48
N TYR A 51 -18.20 9.10 -53.78
CA TYR A 51 -16.96 8.53 -54.32
C TYR A 51 -16.70 8.86 -55.80
N ASP A 52 -15.42 9.05 -56.10
CA ASP A 52 -14.76 8.86 -57.38
C ASP A 52 -13.76 7.68 -57.19
N ASP A 53 -13.51 6.88 -58.23
CA ASP A 53 -12.57 5.74 -58.22
C ASP A 53 -11.13 6.13 -57.80
N ALA A 54 -10.76 7.41 -57.87
CA ALA A 54 -9.44 7.93 -57.47
C ALA A 54 -9.39 8.52 -56.03
N ALA A 55 -10.49 8.53 -55.28
CA ALA A 55 -10.54 9.12 -53.93
C ALA A 55 -9.99 8.19 -52.83
N THR A 56 -9.38 8.76 -51.79
CA THR A 56 -8.88 8.03 -50.62
C THR A 56 -9.50 8.55 -49.32
N VAL A 57 -10.02 7.65 -48.48
CA VAL A 57 -10.56 7.98 -47.16
C VAL A 57 -9.95 7.02 -46.15
N SER A 58 -9.37 7.53 -45.06
CA SER A 58 -8.79 6.67 -44.02
C SER A 58 -8.98 7.27 -42.63
N HIS A 59 -9.06 6.44 -41.59
CA HIS A 59 -9.21 6.86 -40.19
C HIS A 59 -10.26 7.96 -40.01
N SER A 60 -11.40 7.82 -40.70
CA SER A 60 -12.46 8.83 -40.73
C SER A 60 -13.81 8.21 -40.41
N CYS A 61 -14.68 9.00 -39.78
CA CYS A 61 -16.00 8.55 -39.35
C CYS A 61 -17.09 9.12 -40.26
N ALA A 62 -17.85 8.25 -40.93
CA ALA A 62 -19.00 8.64 -41.76
C ALA A 62 -20.01 7.49 -41.91
N ASP A 63 -21.26 7.82 -42.24
CA ASP A 63 -22.31 6.84 -42.58
C ASP A 63 -22.87 7.15 -43.98
N PRO A 64 -22.86 6.22 -44.96
CA PRO A 64 -22.34 4.84 -44.89
C PRO A 64 -20.83 4.75 -44.63
N LEU A 65 -20.32 3.55 -44.33
CA LEU A 65 -18.88 3.31 -44.07
C LEU A 65 -18.03 3.61 -45.32
N PRO A 66 -17.05 4.53 -45.27
CA PRO A 66 -16.11 4.75 -46.36
C PRO A 66 -15.14 3.56 -46.51
N SER A 67 -14.84 3.18 -47.74
CA SER A 67 -13.74 2.25 -48.04
C SER A 67 -12.40 2.86 -47.66
N GLY A 68 -11.49 2.04 -47.13
CA GLY A 68 -10.15 2.43 -46.69
C GLY A 68 -9.83 1.96 -45.27
N ALA A 69 -8.58 2.16 -44.85
CA ALA A 69 -8.10 1.69 -43.54
C ALA A 69 -8.60 2.59 -42.40
N GLY A 70 -8.99 2.00 -41.28
CA GLY A 70 -9.32 2.73 -40.04
C GLY A 70 -10.64 3.52 -40.06
N ASN A 71 -11.42 3.46 -41.14
CA ASN A 71 -12.70 4.19 -41.19
C ASN A 71 -13.75 3.56 -40.28
N LEU A 72 -14.65 4.40 -39.77
CA LEU A 72 -15.74 4.02 -38.87
C LEU A 72 -17.10 4.47 -39.44
N ALA A 73 -18.14 3.68 -39.15
CA ALA A 73 -19.54 4.02 -39.42
C ALA A 73 -20.36 3.89 -38.14
N CYS A 74 -20.15 4.84 -37.25
CA CYS A 74 -20.77 4.90 -35.94
C CYS A 74 -21.08 6.36 -35.58
N ASN A 75 -22.01 6.57 -34.66
CA ASN A 75 -22.31 7.90 -34.17
C ASN A 75 -21.07 8.50 -33.50
N PRO A 76 -20.58 9.70 -33.90
CA PRO A 76 -19.43 10.36 -33.29
C PRO A 76 -19.66 10.82 -31.85
N LEU A 77 -20.89 10.78 -31.33
CA LEU A 77 -21.24 11.16 -29.94
C LEU A 77 -20.75 12.57 -29.56
N PHE A 78 -21.20 13.59 -30.30
CA PHE A 78 -20.89 14.99 -29.95
C PHE A 78 -21.60 15.43 -28.66
N LEU A 79 -20.92 16.21 -27.82
CA LEU A 79 -21.43 16.69 -26.52
C LEU A 79 -22.74 17.50 -26.65
N ALA A 80 -22.83 18.42 -27.61
CA ALA A 80 -24.06 19.17 -27.87
C ALA A 80 -24.14 19.69 -29.31
N ALA A 81 -24.26 18.78 -30.27
CA ALA A 81 -24.41 19.07 -31.71
C ALA A 81 -25.47 20.14 -32.01
N ALA A 82 -26.67 20.01 -31.42
CA ALA A 82 -27.77 20.97 -31.62
C ALA A 82 -27.47 22.39 -31.10
N ALA A 83 -26.49 22.55 -30.21
CA ALA A 83 -26.01 23.84 -29.72
C ALA A 83 -24.70 24.29 -30.42
N GLY A 84 -24.25 23.56 -31.45
CA GLY A 84 -23.01 23.81 -32.17
C GLY A 84 -21.73 23.38 -31.43
N ASN A 85 -21.84 22.56 -30.38
CA ASN A 85 -20.67 22.00 -29.70
C ASN A 85 -20.35 20.61 -30.28
N TRP A 86 -19.32 20.58 -31.13
CA TRP A 86 -18.86 19.42 -31.87
C TRP A 86 -17.68 18.70 -31.22
N ARG A 87 -17.38 18.97 -29.94
CA ARG A 87 -16.44 18.17 -29.17
C ARG A 87 -17.00 16.78 -28.97
N LEU A 88 -16.13 15.78 -29.01
CA LEU A 88 -16.48 14.40 -28.75
C LEU A 88 -16.79 14.19 -27.27
N HIS A 89 -17.76 13.34 -26.99
CA HIS A 89 -17.91 12.74 -25.68
C HIS A 89 -16.74 11.77 -25.43
N TRP A 90 -16.34 11.58 -24.17
CA TRP A 90 -15.14 10.81 -23.81
C TRP A 90 -15.22 9.30 -24.11
N ASP A 91 -16.43 8.78 -24.37
CA ASP A 91 -16.65 7.41 -24.86
C ASP A 91 -16.92 7.32 -26.37
N SER A 92 -16.66 8.41 -27.10
CA SER A 92 -16.84 8.41 -28.53
C SER A 92 -15.90 7.40 -29.19
N PRO A 93 -16.38 6.59 -30.13
CA PRO A 93 -15.51 5.71 -30.93
C PRO A 93 -14.55 6.48 -31.84
N CYS A 94 -14.70 7.80 -31.96
CA CYS A 94 -13.80 8.69 -32.70
C CYS A 94 -12.60 9.16 -31.87
N VAL A 95 -12.60 8.94 -30.55
CA VAL A 95 -11.48 9.26 -29.65
C VAL A 95 -10.35 8.26 -29.87
N ASP A 96 -9.10 8.72 -29.97
CA ASP A 96 -7.89 7.93 -30.27
C ASP A 96 -7.97 7.08 -31.56
N ALA A 97 -8.82 7.46 -32.51
CA ALA A 97 -9.08 6.64 -33.70
C ALA A 97 -8.52 7.25 -35.01
N GLY A 98 -7.94 8.45 -34.93
CA GLY A 98 -7.29 9.14 -36.03
C GLY A 98 -5.86 8.66 -36.31
N LEU A 99 -5.24 9.31 -37.28
CA LEU A 99 -3.81 9.22 -37.60
C LEU A 99 -3.04 10.36 -36.95
N ASP A 100 -1.89 10.05 -36.36
CA ASP A 100 -0.98 11.03 -35.77
C ASP A 100 -0.26 11.88 -36.83
N ASP A 101 -0.06 13.17 -36.54
CA ASP A 101 0.68 14.12 -37.39
C ASP A 101 0.08 14.25 -38.80
N CYS A 102 -1.22 14.03 -38.91
CA CYS A 102 -1.93 14.00 -40.18
C CYS A 102 -2.50 15.38 -40.58
N THR A 103 -2.46 16.35 -39.65
CA THR A 103 -2.94 17.73 -39.84
C THR A 103 -1.76 18.69 -39.94
N GLU A 104 -1.93 19.81 -40.64
CA GLU A 104 -0.86 20.84 -40.74
C GLU A 104 -0.69 21.67 -39.45
N SER A 105 -1.53 21.45 -38.43
CA SER A 105 -1.57 22.23 -37.18
C SER A 105 -1.22 21.35 -35.99
N ALA A 106 -0.24 21.78 -35.19
CA ALA A 106 0.11 21.09 -33.94
C ALA A 106 -0.97 21.19 -32.85
N THR A 107 -1.96 22.07 -33.04
CA THR A 107 -3.07 22.27 -32.10
C THR A 107 -4.43 22.07 -32.75
N ASP A 108 -5.40 21.65 -31.94
CA ASP A 108 -6.80 21.55 -32.28
C ASP A 108 -7.48 22.93 -32.35
N LEU A 109 -8.79 22.96 -32.59
CA LEU A 109 -9.54 24.21 -32.72
C LEU A 109 -9.69 24.99 -31.40
N ASP A 110 -9.43 24.35 -30.25
CA ASP A 110 -9.37 25.00 -28.93
C ASP A 110 -7.97 25.52 -28.58
N GLY A 111 -6.97 25.25 -29.43
CA GLY A 111 -5.59 25.58 -29.18
C GLY A 111 -4.84 24.58 -28.29
N ASN A 112 -5.44 23.42 -28.02
CA ASN A 112 -4.79 22.33 -27.29
C ASN A 112 -3.93 21.49 -28.23
N THR A 113 -2.93 20.77 -27.71
CA THR A 113 -2.13 19.83 -28.52
C THR A 113 -3.02 18.77 -29.15
N ARG A 114 -2.79 18.45 -30.43
CA ARG A 114 -3.55 17.44 -31.18
C ARG A 114 -3.38 16.00 -30.72
N LEU A 115 -2.26 15.68 -30.07
CA LEU A 115 -2.00 14.36 -29.50
C LEU A 115 -2.05 14.46 -27.98
N ALA A 116 -3.23 14.18 -27.39
CA ALA A 116 -3.43 14.13 -25.94
C ALA A 116 -3.63 12.70 -25.42
N GLY A 117 -3.86 11.75 -26.32
CA GLY A 117 -4.08 10.35 -26.04
C GLY A 117 -3.06 9.37 -26.62
N ALA A 118 -3.55 8.20 -27.01
CA ALA A 118 -2.75 7.19 -27.70
C ALA A 118 -2.56 7.56 -29.18
N HIS A 119 -3.58 8.15 -29.79
CA HIS A 119 -3.58 8.70 -31.14
C HIS A 119 -4.40 9.99 -31.19
N GLU A 120 -4.29 10.77 -32.25
CA GLU A 120 -5.18 11.92 -32.49
C GLU A 120 -6.65 11.48 -32.60
N ASP A 121 -7.57 12.28 -32.07
CA ASP A 121 -9.01 12.10 -32.25
C ASP A 121 -9.43 12.42 -33.69
N MET A 122 -10.46 11.73 -34.21
CA MET A 122 -11.06 12.12 -35.48
C MET A 122 -11.84 13.44 -35.30
N GLY A 123 -11.71 14.36 -36.25
CA GLY A 123 -12.43 15.64 -36.24
C GLY A 123 -11.55 16.82 -35.86
N CYS A 124 -12.15 17.98 -35.58
CA CYS A 124 -11.42 19.24 -35.37
C CYS A 124 -11.03 19.55 -33.90
N TYR A 125 -11.42 18.72 -32.94
CA TYR A 125 -11.12 18.88 -31.52
C TYR A 125 -10.40 17.63 -31.00
N GLU A 126 -9.49 17.83 -30.06
CA GLU A 126 -8.82 16.76 -29.32
C GLU A 126 -9.36 16.74 -27.88
N LEU A 127 -9.80 15.58 -27.41
CA LEU A 127 -10.29 15.39 -26.06
C LEU A 127 -9.13 15.44 -25.04
N GLN A 128 -9.04 16.57 -24.33
CA GLN A 128 -8.05 16.77 -23.27
C GLN A 128 -8.44 16.13 -21.94
N GLU A 129 -9.74 16.01 -21.65
CA GLU A 129 -10.23 15.53 -20.36
C GLU A 129 -10.36 14.00 -20.39
N ARG A 130 -9.43 13.33 -19.71
CA ARG A 130 -9.54 11.91 -19.36
C ARG A 130 -9.60 11.76 -17.86
N GLU A 131 -10.45 10.86 -17.40
CA GLU A 131 -10.44 10.48 -16.00
C GLU A 131 -9.12 9.81 -15.65
N ASN A 132 -8.51 10.35 -14.62
CA ASN A 132 -7.22 9.93 -14.14
C ASN A 132 -7.30 9.71 -12.64
N MET A 133 -6.68 8.62 -12.22
CA MET A 133 -6.46 8.37 -10.80
C MET A 133 -5.56 9.45 -10.24
N SER A 134 -5.97 10.01 -9.11
CA SER A 134 -5.09 10.82 -8.26
C SER A 134 -4.45 9.91 -7.21
N ALA A 135 -3.41 10.41 -6.53
CA ALA A 135 -2.79 9.67 -5.43
C ALA A 135 -3.86 9.27 -4.38
N PRO A 136 -3.90 8.00 -3.95
CA PRO A 136 -4.71 7.59 -2.83
C PRO A 136 -4.31 8.36 -1.57
N ASP A 137 -5.27 8.62 -0.69
CA ASP A 137 -5.04 9.27 0.59
C ASP A 137 -5.80 8.55 1.70
N ARG A 138 -5.70 9.05 2.95
CA ARG A 138 -6.23 8.36 4.14
C ARG A 138 -5.83 6.89 4.16
N ILE A 139 -4.56 6.63 3.90
CA ILE A 139 -4.02 5.28 3.97
C ILE A 139 -4.11 4.83 5.43
N THR A 140 -4.59 3.61 5.62
CA THR A 140 -4.77 2.95 6.91
C THR A 140 -4.19 1.55 6.79
N ARG A 141 -4.11 0.85 7.92
CA ARG A 141 -3.70 -0.55 7.97
C ARG A 141 -4.62 -1.48 7.16
N ARG A 142 -5.92 -1.17 7.05
CA ARG A 142 -6.92 -2.04 6.39
C ARG A 142 -7.54 -1.44 5.12
N GLY A 143 -6.96 -0.38 4.59
CA GLY A 143 -7.63 0.38 3.56
C GLY A 143 -6.97 1.68 3.19
N PHE A 144 -7.56 2.36 2.22
CA PHE A 144 -7.20 3.71 1.81
C PHE A 144 -8.42 4.34 1.13
N ARG A 145 -8.37 5.63 0.78
CA ARG A 145 -9.35 6.25 -0.09
C ARG A 145 -8.75 6.44 -1.48
N ALA A 146 -9.34 5.77 -2.47
CA ALA A 146 -9.06 5.98 -3.88
C ALA A 146 -9.69 7.30 -4.33
N ASN A 147 -8.98 8.08 -5.16
CA ASN A 147 -9.42 9.39 -5.64
C ASN A 147 -9.22 9.50 -7.16
N TRP A 148 -10.12 10.18 -7.87
CA TRP A 148 -10.02 10.44 -9.31
C TRP A 148 -10.69 11.75 -9.71
N SER A 149 -10.38 12.23 -10.93
CA SER A 149 -11.01 13.42 -11.50
C SER A 149 -12.36 13.09 -12.13
N ALA A 150 -13.34 13.99 -11.99
CA ALA A 150 -14.62 13.85 -12.67
C ALA A 150 -14.51 14.18 -14.17
N VAL A 151 -15.27 13.48 -15.00
CA VAL A 151 -15.48 13.80 -16.42
C VAL A 151 -16.93 14.24 -16.66
N THR A 152 -17.13 15.14 -17.62
CA THR A 152 -18.47 15.62 -17.95
C THR A 152 -19.36 14.49 -18.48
N MET A 153 -20.66 14.52 -18.14
CA MET A 153 -21.68 13.57 -18.62
C MET A 153 -21.48 12.10 -18.20
N ALA A 154 -20.55 11.81 -17.28
CA ALA A 154 -20.56 10.53 -16.57
C ALA A 154 -21.90 10.33 -15.85
N THR A 155 -22.45 9.11 -15.92
CA THR A 155 -23.61 8.67 -15.14
C THR A 155 -23.19 7.96 -13.86
N ASN A 156 -22.01 7.35 -13.87
CA ASN A 156 -21.37 6.67 -12.75
C ASN A 156 -19.90 6.32 -13.07
N TYR A 157 -19.15 5.94 -12.04
CA TYR A 157 -17.79 5.42 -12.13
C TYR A 157 -17.75 3.95 -11.69
N LEU A 158 -16.89 3.17 -12.33
CA LEU A 158 -16.60 1.78 -12.05
C LEU A 158 -15.15 1.66 -11.57
N LEU A 159 -14.96 1.38 -10.28
CA LEU A 159 -13.65 1.24 -9.65
C LEU A 159 -13.17 -0.21 -9.72
N ASP A 160 -11.95 -0.40 -10.23
CA ASP A 160 -11.19 -1.64 -10.14
C ASP A 160 -10.07 -1.48 -9.08
N VAL A 161 -9.97 -2.41 -8.13
CA VAL A 161 -8.84 -2.52 -7.18
C VAL A 161 -8.27 -3.94 -7.21
N SER A 162 -6.96 -4.06 -7.31
CA SER A 162 -6.25 -5.34 -7.44
C SER A 162 -4.98 -5.38 -6.60
N ALA A 163 -4.62 -6.55 -6.07
CA ALA A 163 -3.28 -6.80 -5.53
C ALA A 163 -2.22 -7.01 -6.65
N SER A 164 -2.65 -7.18 -7.90
CA SER A 164 -1.78 -7.36 -9.06
C SER A 164 -1.76 -6.12 -9.95
N SER A 165 -0.58 -5.66 -10.36
CA SER A 165 -0.41 -4.49 -11.22
C SER A 165 -1.04 -4.65 -12.60
N ASN A 166 -1.25 -5.88 -13.06
CA ASN A 166 -1.90 -6.20 -14.33
C ASN A 166 -3.40 -6.53 -14.20
N PHE A 167 -3.99 -6.41 -13.00
CA PHE A 167 -5.40 -6.70 -12.74
C PHE A 167 -5.85 -8.12 -13.13
N SER A 168 -4.96 -9.12 -12.97
CA SER A 168 -5.29 -10.56 -13.13
C SER A 168 -6.15 -11.12 -11.98
N THR A 169 -6.08 -10.49 -10.81
CA THR A 169 -6.90 -10.75 -9.63
C THR A 169 -7.56 -9.45 -9.18
N TYR A 170 -8.57 -9.51 -8.31
CA TYR A 170 -9.25 -8.31 -7.79
C TYR A 170 -9.46 -8.44 -6.29
N ILE A 171 -9.41 -7.32 -5.57
CA ILE A 171 -9.88 -7.27 -4.19
C ILE A 171 -11.39 -7.60 -4.20
N PRO A 172 -11.88 -8.48 -3.31
CA PRO A 172 -13.30 -8.87 -3.30
C PRO A 172 -14.23 -7.65 -3.25
N GLY A 173 -15.16 -7.58 -4.22
CA GLY A 173 -16.13 -6.47 -4.32
C GLY A 173 -15.61 -5.18 -4.95
N TYR A 174 -14.38 -5.19 -5.49
CA TYR A 174 -13.75 -4.07 -6.22
C TYR A 174 -13.36 -4.45 -7.66
N GLN A 175 -14.11 -5.34 -8.31
CA GLN A 175 -14.04 -5.53 -9.76
C GLN A 175 -15.25 -4.82 -10.38
N ALA A 176 -15.01 -3.75 -11.14
CA ALA A 176 -16.03 -2.87 -11.72
C ALA A 176 -17.07 -2.41 -10.68
N ARG A 177 -16.60 -2.02 -9.49
CA ARG A 177 -17.48 -1.55 -8.42
C ARG A 177 -18.11 -0.23 -8.80
N ASP A 178 -19.43 -0.21 -8.94
CA ASP A 178 -20.19 1.01 -9.14
C ASP A 178 -20.15 1.88 -7.88
N VAL A 179 -19.66 3.10 -8.03
CA VAL A 179 -19.56 4.10 -6.96
C VAL A 179 -20.39 5.35 -7.26
N GLY A 180 -21.29 5.29 -8.24
CA GLY A 180 -22.11 6.41 -8.69
C GLY A 180 -21.23 7.56 -9.20
N LEU A 181 -21.62 8.80 -8.94
CA LEU A 181 -20.87 10.00 -9.33
C LEU A 181 -19.84 10.44 -8.30
N ALA A 182 -19.52 9.60 -7.32
CA ALA A 182 -18.45 9.92 -6.39
C ALA A 182 -17.11 10.03 -7.15
N THR A 183 -16.25 10.92 -6.70
CA THR A 183 -14.87 11.07 -7.21
C THR A 183 -13.84 10.48 -6.25
N SER A 184 -14.33 9.74 -5.25
CA SER A 184 -13.51 9.02 -4.29
C SER A 184 -14.27 7.85 -3.69
N GLN A 185 -13.56 6.81 -3.28
CA GLN A 185 -14.13 5.64 -2.60
C GLN A 185 -13.17 5.11 -1.54
N SER A 186 -13.68 4.90 -0.33
CA SER A 186 -12.95 4.15 0.70
C SER A 186 -12.87 2.68 0.29
N VAL A 187 -11.63 2.19 0.13
CA VAL A 187 -11.28 0.79 -0.03
C VAL A 187 -10.96 0.25 1.36
N THR A 188 -11.64 -0.81 1.79
CA THR A 188 -11.56 -1.34 3.14
C THR A 188 -11.49 -2.86 3.13
N GLY A 189 -11.03 -3.47 4.22
CA GLY A 189 -10.93 -4.92 4.36
C GLY A 189 -9.73 -5.50 3.61
N LEU A 190 -8.69 -4.69 3.42
CA LEU A 190 -7.39 -5.12 2.90
C LEU A 190 -6.55 -5.73 4.02
N SER A 191 -5.62 -6.61 3.65
CA SER A 191 -4.55 -7.06 4.53
C SER A 191 -3.49 -5.96 4.70
N TYR A 192 -2.70 -6.06 5.76
CA TYR A 192 -1.60 -5.15 6.08
C TYR A 192 -0.46 -5.29 5.07
N CYS A 193 0.36 -4.25 4.90
CA CYS A 193 1.50 -4.26 3.97
C CYS A 193 1.16 -4.64 2.52
N VAL A 194 -0.11 -4.59 2.09
CA VAL A 194 -0.50 -5.00 0.75
C VAL A 194 -0.51 -3.80 -0.18
N ARG A 195 0.33 -3.87 -1.22
CA ARG A 195 0.26 -2.94 -2.35
C ARG A 195 -0.96 -3.27 -3.21
N CYS A 196 -1.89 -2.32 -3.27
CA CYS A 196 -3.09 -2.38 -4.10
C CYS A 196 -3.00 -1.37 -5.24
N TYR A 197 -3.31 -1.83 -6.45
CA TYR A 197 -3.38 -1.05 -7.68
C TYR A 197 -4.83 -0.68 -7.98
N CYS A 198 -5.07 0.58 -8.33
CA CYS A 198 -6.40 1.12 -8.58
C CYS A 198 -6.47 1.76 -9.97
N ARG A 199 -7.61 1.58 -10.64
CA ARG A 199 -7.98 2.29 -11.86
C ARG A 199 -9.50 2.48 -11.89
N VAL A 200 -9.97 3.48 -12.64
CA VAL A 200 -11.39 3.81 -12.76
C VAL A 200 -11.81 3.88 -14.24
N ARG A 201 -13.09 3.66 -14.50
CA ARG A 201 -13.75 3.93 -15.79
C ARG A 201 -15.04 4.71 -15.52
N ALA A 202 -15.37 5.75 -16.28
CA ALA A 202 -16.72 6.27 -16.28
C ALA A 202 -17.60 5.44 -17.18
N ALA A 203 -18.88 5.49 -16.88
CA ALA A 203 -19.94 5.05 -17.74
C ALA A 203 -20.86 6.23 -18.07
N SER A 204 -21.53 6.13 -19.21
CA SER A 204 -22.50 7.09 -19.71
C SER A 204 -23.75 6.33 -20.20
N ALA A 205 -24.72 7.08 -20.75
CA ALA A 205 -25.86 6.48 -21.44
C ALA A 205 -25.47 5.68 -22.71
N TYR A 206 -24.25 5.86 -23.23
CA TYR A 206 -23.77 5.28 -24.49
C TYR A 206 -22.79 4.12 -24.30
N GLY A 207 -22.16 3.99 -23.13
CA GLY A 207 -21.22 2.90 -22.87
C GLY A 207 -20.35 3.12 -21.64
N VAL A 208 -19.32 2.28 -21.51
CA VAL A 208 -18.27 2.38 -20.49
C VAL A 208 -16.97 2.74 -21.18
N GLY A 209 -16.23 3.68 -20.61
CA GLY A 209 -14.96 4.17 -21.14
C GLY A 209 -13.81 3.21 -20.98
N VAL A 210 -12.66 3.65 -21.50
CA VAL A 210 -11.37 2.99 -21.25
C VAL A 210 -10.94 3.16 -19.80
N ASN A 211 -10.03 2.28 -19.35
CA ASN A 211 -9.44 2.43 -18.02
C ASN A 211 -8.60 3.71 -17.97
N SER A 212 -8.68 4.40 -16.83
CA SER A 212 -7.74 5.44 -16.45
C SER A 212 -6.31 4.90 -16.36
N SER A 213 -5.36 5.83 -16.19
CA SER A 213 -4.06 5.50 -15.61
C SER A 213 -4.21 4.75 -14.28
N THR A 214 -3.24 3.88 -13.98
CA THR A 214 -3.19 3.11 -12.74
C THR A 214 -2.40 3.88 -11.68
N THR A 215 -2.93 3.95 -10.46
CA THR A 215 -2.19 4.36 -9.26
C THR A 215 -2.09 3.19 -8.29
N ASN A 216 -1.33 3.33 -7.20
CA ASN A 216 -1.28 2.33 -6.14
C ASN A 216 -1.25 2.96 -4.74
N ALA A 217 -1.65 2.16 -3.75
CA ALA A 217 -1.51 2.43 -2.32
C ALA A 217 -0.90 1.21 -1.65
N LEU A 218 -0.05 1.43 -0.66
CA LEU A 218 0.44 0.40 0.26
C LEU A 218 -0.30 0.58 1.58
N THR A 219 -1.01 -0.43 2.07
CA THR A 219 -1.61 -0.37 3.41
C THR A 219 -0.52 -0.33 4.47
N ILE A 220 -0.77 0.37 5.57
CA ILE A 220 0.22 0.61 6.63
C ILE A 220 0.62 -0.73 7.26
N LYS A 221 1.90 -0.81 7.69
CA LYS A 221 2.44 -1.94 8.42
C LYS A 221 1.62 -2.31 9.66
N ASN A 222 1.70 -3.58 10.04
CA ASN A 222 1.34 -3.99 11.39
C ASN A 222 2.18 -3.15 12.36
N SER A 223 1.55 -2.64 13.41
CA SER A 223 2.28 -2.08 14.56
C SER A 223 3.35 -3.05 15.03
N GLU A 224 4.46 -2.52 15.55
CA GLU A 224 5.39 -3.29 16.40
C GLU A 224 4.57 -4.01 17.48
N GLY A 225 4.32 -5.32 17.34
CA GLY A 225 3.33 -6.01 18.16
C GLY A 225 2.99 -7.43 17.70
N ASN A 226 2.51 -8.24 18.65
CA ASN A 226 2.21 -9.66 18.45
C ASN A 226 0.73 -9.89 18.08
N ASP A 227 0.35 -9.71 16.81
CA ASP A 227 -1.01 -9.95 16.32
C ASP A 227 -1.19 -11.37 15.74
N PHE A 228 -1.42 -12.34 16.62
CA PHE A 228 -1.78 -13.71 16.24
C PHE A 228 -3.24 -13.85 15.75
N SER A 229 -4.06 -12.81 15.82
CA SER A 229 -5.47 -12.87 15.43
C SER A 229 -5.73 -12.33 14.02
N GLY A 230 -4.78 -11.58 13.47
CA GLY A 230 -4.95 -10.82 12.22
C GLY A 230 -5.95 -9.68 12.35
N VAL A 231 -6.34 -9.28 13.58
CA VAL A 231 -7.32 -8.20 13.80
C VAL A 231 -6.69 -6.80 13.70
N GLY A 232 -5.36 -6.72 13.71
CA GLY A 232 -4.56 -5.50 13.63
C GLY A 232 -4.24 -4.91 14.99
N ALA A 233 -4.44 -5.71 16.05
CA ALA A 233 -4.15 -5.38 17.43
C ALA A 233 -3.32 -6.51 18.03
N SER A 234 -2.35 -6.13 18.86
CA SER A 234 -1.48 -7.04 19.61
C SER A 234 -2.29 -7.85 20.61
N GLY A 235 -1.97 -9.14 20.72
CA GLY A 235 -2.51 -10.02 21.76
C GLY A 235 -1.69 -10.00 23.04
N PHE A 236 -2.29 -10.47 24.13
CA PHE A 236 -1.57 -10.78 25.37
C PHE A 236 -0.90 -12.14 25.24
N VAL A 237 0.39 -12.13 24.92
CA VAL A 237 1.19 -13.33 24.68
C VAL A 237 2.05 -13.63 25.90
N VAL A 238 1.96 -14.87 26.38
CA VAL A 238 2.93 -15.40 27.35
C VAL A 238 3.49 -16.75 26.90
N TYR A 239 4.72 -17.02 27.31
CA TYR A 239 5.44 -18.25 26.98
C TYR A 239 5.99 -18.94 28.23
N ASP A 240 5.75 -20.24 28.33
CA ASP A 240 6.37 -21.13 29.32
C ASP A 240 7.76 -21.53 28.82
N ARG A 241 8.79 -20.83 29.27
CA ARG A 241 10.19 -21.13 28.89
C ARG A 241 10.67 -22.50 29.38
N VAL A 242 10.02 -23.10 30.38
CA VAL A 242 10.44 -24.39 30.94
C VAL A 242 9.88 -25.55 30.12
N HIS A 243 8.59 -25.47 29.75
CA HIS A 243 7.90 -26.54 29.03
C HIS A 243 7.72 -26.28 27.53
N GLY A 244 8.05 -25.06 27.06
CA GLY A 244 7.94 -24.69 25.66
C GLY A 244 6.50 -24.53 25.18
N LYS A 245 5.69 -23.78 25.92
CA LYS A 245 4.25 -23.64 25.63
C LYS A 245 3.81 -22.20 25.46
N TRP A 246 2.97 -21.98 24.45
CA TRP A 246 2.43 -20.68 24.10
C TRP A 246 0.99 -20.51 24.59
N TYR A 247 0.68 -19.29 25.04
CA TYR A 247 -0.66 -18.87 25.42
C TYR A 247 -0.91 -17.46 24.87
N VAL A 248 -1.99 -17.31 24.11
CA VAL A 248 -2.34 -16.04 23.44
C VAL A 248 -3.80 -15.72 23.68
N LEU A 249 -4.05 -14.52 24.21
CA LEU A 249 -5.38 -13.95 24.41
C LEU A 249 -5.53 -12.71 23.53
N GLY A 250 -6.59 -12.63 22.73
CA GLY A 250 -6.97 -11.42 22.03
C GLY A 250 -7.47 -10.35 23.00
N THR A 251 -7.39 -9.08 22.62
CA THR A 251 -7.85 -7.98 23.47
C THR A 251 -9.36 -7.93 23.66
N ASP A 252 -10.11 -8.63 22.81
CA ASP A 252 -11.54 -8.91 22.96
C ASP A 252 -11.85 -10.03 23.97
N GLY A 253 -10.82 -10.66 24.56
CA GLY A 253 -10.93 -11.79 25.48
C GLY A 253 -11.04 -13.15 24.80
N SER A 254 -10.90 -13.23 23.47
CA SER A 254 -10.87 -14.50 22.75
C SER A 254 -9.57 -15.26 23.03
N VAL A 255 -9.68 -16.54 23.37
CA VAL A 255 -8.50 -17.40 23.49
C VAL A 255 -8.06 -17.82 22.09
N ILE A 256 -6.99 -17.21 21.60
CA ILE A 256 -6.41 -17.49 20.29
C ILE A 256 -5.61 -18.79 20.36
N CYS A 257 -4.84 -18.96 21.43
CA CYS A 257 -3.98 -20.11 21.63
C CYS A 257 -3.88 -20.47 23.12
N TRP A 258 -3.94 -21.77 23.44
CA TRP A 258 -3.84 -22.27 24.82
C TRP A 258 -3.01 -23.53 24.90
N ASP A 259 -1.98 -23.51 25.75
CA ASP A 259 -1.15 -24.68 26.07
C ASP A 259 -0.50 -25.31 24.83
N LEU A 260 -0.20 -24.50 23.80
CA LEU A 260 0.30 -25.00 22.52
C LEU A 260 1.80 -25.33 22.65
N PRO A 261 2.21 -26.60 22.52
CA PRO A 261 3.61 -26.97 22.62
C PRO A 261 4.38 -26.57 21.37
N PHE A 262 5.29 -25.60 21.51
CA PHE A 262 6.23 -25.21 20.47
C PHE A 262 7.49 -24.60 21.11
N GLY A 263 8.56 -25.40 21.15
CA GLY A 263 9.78 -25.09 21.89
C GLY A 263 10.01 -26.05 23.07
N SER A 264 10.97 -25.73 23.92
CA SER A 264 11.25 -26.42 25.20
C SER A 264 12.20 -25.57 26.05
N ALA A 265 12.68 -26.10 27.18
CA ALA A 265 13.72 -25.43 27.98
C ALA A 265 14.91 -24.98 27.12
N GLY A 266 15.26 -23.70 27.21
CA GLY A 266 16.37 -23.08 26.48
C GLY A 266 16.00 -22.50 25.11
N PHE A 267 14.74 -22.58 24.70
CA PHE A 267 14.21 -21.87 23.55
C PHE A 267 13.70 -20.48 23.95
N GLU A 268 14.01 -19.48 23.14
CA GLU A 268 13.50 -18.12 23.28
C GLU A 268 12.38 -17.87 22.25
N PRO A 269 11.24 -17.29 22.66
CA PRO A 269 10.17 -16.91 21.74
C PRO A 269 10.55 -15.65 20.97
N VAL A 270 10.37 -15.64 19.65
CA VAL A 270 10.74 -14.54 18.75
C VAL A 270 9.67 -14.35 17.67
N PRO A 271 8.38 -14.20 18.04
CA PRO A 271 7.29 -14.17 17.08
C PRO A 271 7.40 -12.99 16.10
N GLY A 272 6.79 -13.15 14.93
CA GLY A 272 6.80 -12.17 13.85
C GLY A 272 6.01 -12.71 12.67
N ASP A 273 5.58 -11.85 11.75
CA ASP A 273 4.89 -12.25 10.52
C ASP A 273 5.92 -12.73 9.49
N TYR A 274 6.36 -13.99 9.53
CA TYR A 274 7.51 -14.48 8.76
C TYR A 274 7.14 -14.86 7.31
N ASN A 275 5.85 -14.84 6.95
CA ASN A 275 5.36 -15.13 5.61
C ASN A 275 4.71 -13.92 4.91
N GLY A 276 4.56 -12.79 5.60
CA GLY A 276 3.99 -11.53 5.09
C GLY A 276 2.47 -11.58 4.91
N ASP A 277 1.76 -12.43 5.66
CA ASP A 277 0.30 -12.56 5.56
C ASP A 277 -0.49 -11.60 6.47
N GLY A 278 0.24 -10.87 7.32
CA GLY A 278 -0.29 -9.91 8.28
C GLY A 278 -0.64 -10.50 9.64
N ILE A 279 -0.30 -11.76 9.91
CA ILE A 279 -0.51 -12.45 11.19
C ILE A 279 0.86 -12.84 11.77
N SER A 280 1.03 -12.66 13.08
CA SER A 280 2.24 -13.14 13.75
C SER A 280 2.30 -14.68 13.76
N ASP A 281 3.43 -15.22 13.33
CA ASP A 281 3.76 -16.63 13.34
C ASP A 281 4.45 -17.07 14.64
N LEU A 282 4.42 -18.37 14.91
CA LEU A 282 5.18 -18.94 16.01
C LEU A 282 6.63 -19.13 15.58
N ALA A 283 7.53 -18.47 16.30
CA ALA A 283 8.97 -18.64 16.12
C ALA A 283 9.68 -18.81 17.46
N VAL A 284 10.63 -19.74 17.49
CA VAL A 284 11.52 -19.95 18.62
C VAL A 284 12.96 -20.13 18.18
N TYR A 285 13.88 -19.57 18.97
CA TYR A 285 15.33 -19.70 18.79
C TYR A 285 15.94 -20.55 19.89
N TYR A 286 16.63 -21.62 19.51
CA TYR A 286 17.39 -22.43 20.47
C TYR A 286 18.80 -21.90 20.64
N ARG A 287 18.99 -21.03 21.64
CA ARG A 287 20.24 -20.30 21.87
C ARG A 287 21.48 -21.18 21.91
N GLN A 288 21.42 -22.36 22.52
CA GLN A 288 22.62 -23.19 22.72
C GLN A 288 23.22 -23.76 21.43
N SER A 289 22.44 -23.88 20.36
CA SER A 289 22.89 -24.44 19.09
C SER A 289 22.58 -23.56 17.88
N ALA A 290 22.10 -22.34 18.12
CA ALA A 290 21.79 -21.35 17.09
C ALA A 290 20.81 -21.85 16.02
N LEU A 291 19.73 -22.48 16.47
CA LEU A 291 18.73 -23.07 15.57
C LEU A 291 17.41 -22.32 15.67
N TRP A 292 16.89 -21.93 14.51
CA TRP A 292 15.57 -21.33 14.38
C TRP A 292 14.52 -22.37 14.00
N PHE A 293 13.32 -22.17 14.54
CA PHE A 293 12.13 -22.94 14.22
C PHE A 293 10.98 -21.96 14.06
N ILE A 294 10.37 -21.93 12.87
CA ILE A 294 9.33 -20.98 12.50
C ILE A 294 8.20 -21.75 11.83
N VAL A 295 6.99 -21.60 12.35
CA VAL A 295 5.78 -22.26 11.84
C VAL A 295 4.68 -21.22 11.72
N GLU A 296 4.07 -21.20 10.54
CA GLU A 296 2.94 -20.33 10.22
C GLU A 296 1.82 -20.48 11.25
N TRP A 297 1.22 -19.36 11.64
CA TRP A 297 -0.01 -19.35 12.40
C TRP A 297 -1.16 -18.79 11.58
N THR A 298 -2.12 -19.65 11.24
CA THR A 298 -3.23 -19.30 10.35
C THR A 298 -4.34 -18.45 11.00
N GLY A 299 -4.13 -17.96 12.23
CA GLY A 299 -5.18 -17.37 13.08
C GLY A 299 -6.06 -18.41 13.81
N ALA A 300 -6.02 -19.68 13.40
CA ALA A 300 -6.85 -20.76 13.97
C ALA A 300 -6.06 -22.03 14.34
N GLY A 301 -4.76 -22.06 14.05
CA GLY A 301 -3.90 -23.23 14.23
C GLY A 301 -2.60 -23.14 13.46
N LEU A 302 -1.70 -24.11 13.71
CA LEU A 302 -0.42 -24.24 13.00
C LEU A 302 -0.64 -24.55 11.52
N GLY A 303 0.05 -23.81 10.65
CA GLY A 303 0.07 -23.95 9.21
C GLY A 303 1.36 -24.61 8.71
N ASN A 304 1.95 -24.03 7.67
CA ASN A 304 3.18 -24.52 7.07
C ASN A 304 4.40 -24.32 7.97
N VAL A 305 5.38 -25.20 7.83
CA VAL A 305 6.71 -25.00 8.42
C VAL A 305 7.48 -24.05 7.51
N LEU A 306 7.85 -22.88 8.04
CA LEU A 306 8.60 -21.85 7.31
C LEU A 306 10.11 -22.05 7.47
N ALA A 307 10.56 -22.43 8.67
CA ALA A 307 11.94 -22.82 8.96
C ALA A 307 11.98 -23.91 10.02
N TRP A 308 12.87 -24.90 9.90
CA TRP A 308 12.96 -26.00 10.88
C TRP A 308 14.39 -26.42 11.15
N ALA A 309 14.84 -26.20 12.39
CA ALA A 309 16.23 -26.41 12.78
C ALA A 309 17.21 -25.68 11.84
N GLU A 310 16.83 -24.47 11.44
CA GLU A 310 17.58 -23.67 10.46
C GLU A 310 18.78 -23.03 11.18
N PRO A 311 20.03 -23.36 10.81
CA PRO A 311 21.20 -22.87 11.53
C PRO A 311 21.50 -21.41 11.14
N TRP A 312 21.28 -20.49 12.08
CA TRP A 312 21.56 -19.07 11.90
C TRP A 312 21.95 -18.40 13.21
N GLY A 313 23.07 -17.68 13.15
CA GLY A 313 23.74 -17.12 14.33
C GLY A 313 24.75 -18.08 14.95
N TRP A 314 24.96 -17.90 16.25
CA TRP A 314 25.92 -18.68 17.05
C TRP A 314 25.37 -18.86 18.47
N PRO A 315 25.95 -19.79 19.26
CA PRO A 315 25.50 -19.99 20.61
C PRO A 315 25.46 -18.71 21.43
N ASP A 316 24.35 -18.50 22.14
CA ASP A 316 24.09 -17.36 23.02
C ASP A 316 23.84 -16.01 22.32
N ALA A 317 23.78 -15.94 20.99
CA ALA A 317 23.28 -14.76 20.29
C ALA A 317 21.83 -14.44 20.71
N ASP A 318 21.48 -13.15 20.72
CA ASP A 318 20.12 -12.70 20.99
C ASP A 318 19.34 -12.69 19.67
N PRO A 319 18.23 -13.45 19.55
CA PRO A 319 17.39 -13.37 18.37
C PRO A 319 16.63 -12.04 18.36
N VAL A 320 16.21 -11.61 17.18
CA VAL A 320 15.40 -10.39 16.97
C VAL A 320 14.47 -10.64 15.79
N SER A 321 13.23 -10.18 15.88
CA SER A 321 12.27 -10.15 14.75
C SER A 321 12.09 -8.72 14.22
N GLY A 322 11.54 -8.59 13.02
CA GLY A 322 11.33 -7.32 12.32
C GLY A 322 11.51 -7.48 10.81
N ASP A 323 10.93 -6.56 10.03
CA ASP A 323 11.06 -6.54 8.56
C ASP A 323 12.18 -5.57 8.18
N TYR A 324 13.33 -6.12 7.79
CA TYR A 324 14.56 -5.39 7.50
C TYR A 324 14.77 -5.17 6.01
N ASP A 325 13.80 -5.43 5.15
CA ASP A 325 13.92 -5.11 3.72
C ASP A 325 12.67 -4.57 3.03
N GLY A 326 11.59 -4.39 3.79
CA GLY A 326 10.36 -3.73 3.37
C GLY A 326 9.48 -4.60 2.51
N ASP A 327 9.66 -5.93 2.51
CA ASP A 327 8.78 -6.85 1.79
C ASP A 327 7.50 -7.22 2.56
N GLY A 328 7.39 -6.77 3.81
CA GLY A 328 6.25 -6.98 4.68
C GLY A 328 6.33 -8.24 5.54
N ALA A 329 7.35 -9.09 5.34
CA ALA A 329 7.63 -10.23 6.19
C ALA A 329 8.75 -9.92 7.20
N SER A 330 8.70 -10.58 8.36
CA SER A 330 9.75 -10.56 9.36
C SER A 330 10.93 -11.41 8.92
N ASP A 331 12.13 -10.96 9.28
CA ASP A 331 13.40 -11.59 8.97
C ASP A 331 14.00 -12.33 10.17
N MET A 332 14.92 -13.24 9.88
CA MET A 332 15.72 -13.94 10.88
C MET A 332 16.94 -13.09 11.24
N VAL A 333 16.87 -12.41 12.37
CA VAL A 333 17.96 -11.54 12.85
C VAL A 333 18.54 -12.05 14.15
N VAL A 334 19.87 -11.99 14.26
CA VAL A 334 20.59 -12.25 15.51
C VAL A 334 21.56 -11.12 15.81
N TYR A 335 21.68 -10.78 17.09
CA TYR A 335 22.58 -9.77 17.63
C TYR A 335 23.54 -10.37 18.65
N GLY A 336 24.81 -9.96 18.57
CA GLY A 336 25.84 -10.29 19.55
C GLY A 336 25.95 -9.23 20.63
N SER A 337 25.32 -9.44 21.79
CA SER A 337 25.43 -8.53 22.94
C SER A 337 26.84 -8.39 23.50
N ASP A 338 27.76 -9.29 23.15
CA ASP A 338 29.17 -9.28 23.57
C ASP A 338 30.08 -8.51 22.60
N ASN A 339 29.67 -8.36 21.33
CA ASN A 339 30.56 -7.92 20.25
C ASN A 339 29.94 -6.90 19.28
N GLY A 340 28.65 -6.61 19.41
CA GLY A 340 27.91 -5.65 18.61
C GLY A 340 27.69 -6.06 17.16
N GLU A 341 27.69 -7.36 16.86
CA GLU A 341 27.49 -7.87 15.49
C GLU A 341 26.04 -8.23 15.21
N TRP A 342 25.51 -7.73 14.10
CA TRP A 342 24.21 -8.08 13.57
C TRP A 342 24.34 -8.96 12.33
N TYR A 343 23.47 -9.97 12.24
CA TYR A 343 23.33 -10.84 11.08
C TYR A 343 21.87 -10.98 10.72
N LEU A 344 21.52 -10.62 9.49
CA LEU A 344 20.15 -10.50 9.02
C LEU A 344 19.96 -11.32 7.75
N ARG A 345 18.92 -12.13 7.70
CA ARG A 345 18.51 -12.83 6.49
C ARG A 345 17.01 -13.06 6.46
N ARG A 346 16.48 -13.17 5.25
CA ARG A 346 15.14 -13.69 5.01
C ARG A 346 15.04 -15.16 5.38
N VAL A 347 13.81 -15.61 5.59
CA VAL A 347 13.48 -17.04 5.77
C VAL A 347 13.90 -17.88 4.56
N ASP A 348 13.86 -17.33 3.34
CA ASP A 348 14.28 -18.00 2.11
C ASP A 348 15.82 -18.14 1.95
N GLY A 349 16.58 -17.57 2.89
CA GLY A 349 18.04 -17.61 2.93
C GLY A 349 18.73 -16.45 2.23
N GLN A 350 18.01 -15.49 1.66
CA GLN A 350 18.60 -14.25 1.15
C GLN A 350 19.25 -13.48 2.30
N LEU A 351 20.54 -13.23 2.17
CA LEU A 351 21.31 -12.42 3.12
C LEU A 351 20.97 -10.94 2.95
N LEU A 352 20.64 -10.28 4.06
CA LEU A 352 20.38 -8.84 4.12
C LEU A 352 21.56 -8.10 4.74
N GLY A 353 22.18 -8.66 5.78
CA GLY A 353 23.32 -8.08 6.47
C GLY A 353 24.24 -9.13 7.06
N TRP A 354 25.55 -8.87 7.02
CA TRP A 354 26.56 -9.82 7.52
C TRP A 354 27.61 -9.11 8.35
N CYS A 355 27.65 -9.43 9.65
CA CYS A 355 28.60 -8.83 10.59
C CYS A 355 28.51 -7.30 10.59
N GLU A 356 27.28 -6.77 10.56
CA GLU A 356 27.05 -5.33 10.64
C GLU A 356 27.35 -4.88 12.07
N LYS A 357 28.28 -3.93 12.20
CA LYS A 357 28.82 -3.51 13.50
C LYS A 357 28.03 -2.34 14.06
N TRP A 358 27.19 -2.61 15.05
CA TRP A 358 26.40 -1.58 15.74
C TRP A 358 26.07 -2.01 17.17
N GLY A 359 26.42 -1.19 18.16
CA GLY A 359 26.33 -1.55 19.59
C GLY A 359 27.63 -2.14 20.14
N GLY A 360 27.53 -3.16 20.99
CA GLY A 360 28.65 -3.78 21.69
C GLY A 360 28.28 -4.40 23.04
N GLU A 361 29.30 -4.69 23.85
CA GLU A 361 29.13 -5.16 25.23
C GLU A 361 28.28 -4.19 26.06
N GLY A 362 27.26 -4.73 26.74
CA GLY A 362 26.34 -3.96 27.60
C GLY A 362 25.16 -3.31 26.86
N PHE A 363 25.07 -3.47 25.54
CA PHE A 363 23.92 -3.03 24.76
C PHE A 363 22.90 -4.15 24.59
N GLN A 364 21.61 -3.79 24.63
CA GLN A 364 20.51 -4.67 24.24
C GLN A 364 19.88 -4.20 22.92
N PRO A 365 19.45 -5.13 22.04
CA PRO A 365 18.79 -4.78 20.79
C PRO A 365 17.38 -4.23 21.07
N VAL A 366 17.01 -3.17 20.33
CA VAL A 366 15.69 -2.49 20.37
C VAL A 366 15.30 -2.09 18.94
N PRO A 367 15.02 -3.07 18.07
CA PRO A 367 14.69 -2.80 16.68
C PRO A 367 13.42 -1.97 16.55
N GLY A 368 13.28 -1.25 15.45
CA GLY A 368 12.09 -0.45 15.15
C GLY A 368 12.29 0.40 13.92
N ASP A 369 11.21 0.93 13.34
CA ASP A 369 11.28 1.85 12.21
C ASP A 369 11.49 3.30 12.71
N TYR A 370 12.73 3.66 12.99
CA TYR A 370 13.07 4.95 13.61
C TYR A 370 13.22 6.08 12.59
N ASN A 371 12.94 5.84 11.31
CA ASN A 371 13.00 6.85 10.26
C ASN A 371 11.72 6.94 9.40
N GLY A 372 10.76 6.02 9.58
CA GLY A 372 9.47 5.99 8.92
C GLY A 372 9.51 5.52 7.46
N ASP A 373 10.56 4.81 7.04
CA ASP A 373 10.66 4.27 5.68
C ASP A 373 9.95 2.93 5.51
N GLY A 374 9.35 2.41 6.59
CA GLY A 374 8.71 1.12 6.61
C GLY A 374 9.73 0.00 6.60
N ILE A 375 10.90 0.14 7.22
CA ILE A 375 11.89 -0.91 7.46
C ILE A 375 12.37 -0.81 8.91
N ASN A 376 12.61 -1.95 9.57
CA ASN A 376 13.24 -1.95 10.87
C ASN A 376 14.71 -1.52 10.77
N ASP A 377 15.09 -0.58 11.63
CA ASP A 377 16.45 -0.07 11.79
C ASP A 377 17.21 -0.80 12.90
N LEU A 378 18.53 -0.64 12.91
CA LEU A 378 19.40 -1.21 13.94
C LEU A 378 19.42 -0.29 15.18
N GLY A 379 18.48 -0.53 16.09
CA GLY A 379 18.41 0.12 17.40
C GLY A 379 19.10 -0.67 18.50
N VAL A 380 19.86 0.01 19.35
CA VAL A 380 20.44 -0.55 20.58
C VAL A 380 20.31 0.41 21.76
N PHE A 381 20.10 -0.13 22.96
CA PHE A 381 20.07 0.61 24.21
C PHE A 381 21.21 0.20 25.12
N TYR A 382 22.00 1.17 25.61
CA TYR A 382 23.09 0.91 26.54
C TYR A 382 22.58 0.91 27.99
N ASP A 383 22.34 -0.28 28.53
CA ASP A 383 21.69 -0.48 29.84
C ASP A 383 22.38 0.22 31.00
N GLU A 384 23.71 0.23 31.02
CA GLU A 384 24.50 0.77 32.13
C GLU A 384 24.47 2.29 32.20
N HIS A 385 24.07 2.97 31.13
CA HIS A 385 24.05 4.43 31.02
C HIS A 385 22.69 5.01 30.67
N GLY A 386 21.77 4.21 30.14
CA GLY A 386 20.45 4.65 29.72
C GLY A 386 20.46 5.45 28.41
N LEU A 387 21.27 5.02 27.43
CA LEU A 387 21.49 5.75 26.18
C LEU A 387 20.99 4.97 24.97
N TRP A 388 20.34 5.66 24.04
CA TRP A 388 19.88 5.08 22.78
C TRP A 388 20.86 5.36 21.63
N PHE A 389 21.05 4.37 20.76
CA PHE A 389 21.82 4.49 19.54
C PHE A 389 21.06 3.80 18.41
N VAL A 390 20.83 4.51 17.32
CA VAL A 390 20.02 4.03 16.21
C VAL A 390 20.73 4.32 14.91
N MET A 391 20.98 3.26 14.14
CA MET A 391 21.47 3.33 12.77
C MET A 391 20.35 2.89 11.84
N GLY A 392 19.97 3.78 10.92
CA GLY A 392 19.01 3.46 9.88
C GLY A 392 19.47 2.28 9.04
N TRP A 393 18.55 1.49 8.52
CA TRP A 393 18.83 0.32 7.68
C TRP A 393 18.23 0.50 6.29
N ALA A 394 19.00 0.20 5.25
CA ALA A 394 18.59 0.46 3.86
C ALA A 394 18.14 -0.80 3.11
N GLY A 395 17.71 -1.85 3.82
CA GLY A 395 17.28 -3.12 3.24
C GLY A 395 18.38 -4.17 3.06
N THR A 396 19.59 -3.72 2.69
CA THR A 396 20.73 -4.63 2.39
C THR A 396 22.07 -4.09 2.90
N GLY A 397 22.02 -3.19 3.88
CA GLY A 397 23.20 -2.56 4.45
C GLY A 397 22.84 -1.38 5.35
N SER A 398 23.84 -0.94 6.10
CA SER A 398 23.75 0.23 6.98
C SER A 398 23.33 1.49 6.19
N GLY A 399 22.34 2.19 6.72
CA GLY A 399 21.80 3.45 6.23
C GLY A 399 22.40 4.67 6.96
N SER A 400 21.53 5.63 7.32
CA SER A 400 21.94 6.88 7.96
C SER A 400 21.95 6.77 9.49
N LEU A 401 22.88 7.47 10.16
CA LEU A 401 22.84 7.60 11.61
C LEU A 401 21.61 8.42 12.04
N ILE A 402 20.72 7.82 12.83
CA ILE A 402 19.47 8.44 13.30
C ILE A 402 19.67 9.02 14.70
N ALA A 403 20.23 8.23 15.62
CA ALA A 403 20.49 8.66 17.00
C ALA A 403 21.87 8.19 17.47
N TRP A 404 22.60 9.09 18.15
CA TRP A 404 23.88 8.78 18.76
C TRP A 404 23.90 9.25 20.21
N ALA A 405 24.02 8.30 21.14
CA ALA A 405 24.03 8.57 22.58
C ALA A 405 22.85 9.46 23.01
N GLN A 406 21.65 9.19 22.49
CA GLN A 406 20.47 9.95 22.85
C GLN A 406 20.15 9.66 24.32
N GLU A 407 20.23 10.72 25.14
CA GLU A 407 20.08 10.69 26.60
C GLU A 407 18.60 10.56 26.99
N TRP A 408 18.00 9.39 26.76
CA TRP A 408 16.61 9.11 27.12
C TRP A 408 16.46 7.82 27.91
N GLY A 409 16.96 7.85 29.13
CA GLY A 409 16.97 6.72 30.04
C GLY A 409 17.87 7.00 31.25
N TRP A 410 18.11 5.95 32.02
CA TRP A 410 19.07 5.93 33.12
C TRP A 410 19.55 4.49 33.33
N PRO A 411 20.60 4.25 34.13
CA PRO A 411 21.09 2.90 34.40
C PRO A 411 19.98 2.00 34.94
N GLY A 412 19.68 0.91 34.22
CA GLY A 412 18.65 -0.07 34.56
C GLY A 412 17.21 0.29 34.16
N ALA A 413 16.98 1.36 33.41
CA ALA A 413 15.69 1.59 32.74
C ALA A 413 15.43 0.50 31.69
N LYS A 414 14.17 0.08 31.51
CA LYS A 414 13.79 -0.90 30.48
C LYS A 414 13.33 -0.18 29.21
N PRO A 415 13.98 -0.37 28.05
CA PRO A 415 13.51 0.21 26.80
C PRO A 415 12.33 -0.59 26.24
N VAL A 416 11.41 0.13 25.60
CA VAL A 416 10.16 -0.40 25.04
C VAL A 416 9.82 0.41 23.78
N SER A 417 10.52 0.18 22.67
CA SER A 417 10.29 0.94 21.44
C SER A 417 8.86 0.77 20.91
N GLY A 418 8.43 1.73 20.10
CA GLY A 418 7.09 1.78 19.50
C GLY A 418 6.74 3.20 19.07
N ASP A 419 5.78 3.37 18.17
CA ASP A 419 5.27 4.67 17.74
C ASP A 419 4.17 5.14 18.71
N TYR A 420 4.51 5.97 19.69
CA TYR A 420 3.58 6.39 20.76
C TYR A 420 2.90 7.73 20.48
N ASP A 421 3.27 8.43 19.41
CA ASP A 421 2.61 9.68 19.01
C ASP A 421 1.83 9.59 17.68
N GLY A 422 1.93 8.45 16.99
CA GLY A 422 1.21 8.13 15.77
C GLY A 422 1.78 8.80 14.52
N ASP A 423 3.05 9.20 14.55
CA ASP A 423 3.72 9.84 13.41
C ASP A 423 4.30 8.84 12.39
N GLY A 424 4.21 7.53 12.69
CA GLY A 424 4.73 6.44 11.87
C GLY A 424 6.21 6.14 12.11
N VAL A 425 6.83 6.73 13.13
CA VAL A 425 8.23 6.52 13.52
C VAL A 425 8.28 5.94 14.94
N SER A 426 9.15 4.97 15.16
CA SER A 426 9.36 4.41 16.50
C SER A 426 10.04 5.42 17.42
N ASP A 427 9.59 5.47 18.67
CA ASP A 427 10.04 6.39 19.70
C ASP A 427 10.98 5.75 20.72
N CYS A 428 11.78 6.59 21.38
CA CYS A 428 12.53 6.17 22.56
C CYS A 428 11.61 6.17 23.79
N ALA A 429 11.14 5.00 24.20
CA ALA A 429 10.35 4.83 25.42
C ALA A 429 11.07 3.97 26.46
N VAL A 430 11.06 4.43 27.72
CA VAL A 430 11.64 3.70 28.85
C VAL A 430 10.65 3.56 30.00
N TYR A 431 10.71 2.40 30.66
CA TYR A 431 9.91 2.05 31.82
C TYR A 431 10.79 1.80 33.05
N ASN A 432 10.35 2.33 34.19
CA ASN A 432 10.96 2.05 35.48
C ASN A 432 10.25 0.89 36.18
N THR A 433 10.87 -0.29 36.17
CA THR A 433 10.33 -1.48 36.84
C THR A 433 10.28 -1.37 38.37
N ASN A 434 10.95 -0.39 38.98
CA ASN A 434 10.95 -0.21 40.43
C ASN A 434 9.74 0.56 40.97
N ASP A 435 9.12 1.42 40.17
CA ASP A 435 8.04 2.31 40.63
C ASP A 435 6.88 2.49 39.62
N GLY A 436 7.04 1.98 38.39
CA GLY A 436 6.01 1.92 37.37
C GLY A 436 5.87 3.18 36.52
N TYR A 437 6.87 4.04 36.44
CA TYR A 437 6.81 5.23 35.59
C TYR A 437 7.29 4.98 34.15
N TRP A 438 6.54 5.54 33.20
CA TRP A 438 6.87 5.59 31.77
C TRP A 438 7.40 6.97 31.36
N TYR A 439 8.36 6.98 30.43
CA TYR A 439 8.94 8.19 29.83
C TYR A 439 9.15 7.95 28.34
N ILE A 440 8.63 8.84 27.50
CA ILE A 440 8.60 8.64 26.03
C ILE A 440 9.06 9.91 25.34
N TRP A 441 9.99 9.77 24.42
CA TRP A 441 10.54 10.83 23.58
C TRP A 441 10.44 10.44 22.12
N SER A 442 9.79 11.30 21.34
CA SER A 442 9.66 11.10 19.91
C SER A 442 10.95 11.45 19.19
N LEU A 443 11.47 10.47 18.46
CA LEU A 443 12.64 10.66 17.59
C LEU A 443 12.25 11.39 16.30
N GLY A 444 11.07 11.14 15.76
CA GLY A 444 10.55 11.82 14.57
C GLY A 444 10.36 13.32 14.79
N ASN A 445 9.78 13.71 15.93
CA ASN A 445 9.44 15.09 16.25
C ASN A 445 10.44 15.80 17.16
N GLY A 446 11.32 15.06 17.83
CA GLY A 446 12.32 15.60 18.76
C GLY A 446 11.69 16.22 20.02
N GLN A 447 10.64 15.60 20.56
CA GLN A 447 9.87 16.13 21.69
C GLN A 447 9.50 15.06 22.71
N VAL A 448 9.24 15.47 23.95
CA VAL A 448 8.69 14.59 24.99
C VAL A 448 7.22 14.30 24.67
N VAL A 449 6.90 13.04 24.42
CA VAL A 449 5.52 12.55 24.24
C VAL A 449 4.86 12.34 25.60
N LEU A 450 5.60 11.73 26.53
CA LEU A 450 5.10 11.40 27.86
C LEU A 450 6.19 11.52 28.92
N TRP A 451 5.87 12.15 30.06
CA TRP A 451 6.80 12.34 31.16
C TRP A 451 6.24 11.80 32.47
N ALA A 452 6.96 10.86 33.08
CA ALA A 452 6.69 10.33 34.42
C ALA A 452 5.22 9.93 34.62
N ALA A 453 4.66 9.18 33.67
CA ALA A 453 3.28 8.71 33.77
C ALA A 453 3.26 7.34 34.45
N GLN A 454 2.68 7.26 35.65
CA GLN A 454 2.64 6.00 36.39
C GLN A 454 1.63 5.04 35.76
N TRP A 455 2.08 3.83 35.42
CA TRP A 455 1.26 2.71 34.95
C TRP A 455 2.01 1.40 35.16
N GLY A 456 1.51 0.55 36.06
CA GLY A 456 2.24 -0.61 36.58
C GLY A 456 2.81 -0.34 37.96
N GLY A 457 3.99 -0.91 38.24
CA GLY A 457 4.66 -0.82 39.54
C GLY A 457 5.74 -1.89 39.71
N PRO A 458 6.25 -2.08 40.94
CA PRO A 458 7.19 -3.15 41.25
C PRO A 458 6.70 -4.53 40.77
N GLY A 459 7.55 -5.25 40.04
CA GLY A 459 7.26 -6.61 39.54
C GLY A 459 6.42 -6.67 38.26
N PHE A 460 6.06 -5.53 37.69
CA PHE A 460 5.49 -5.45 36.35
C PHE A 460 6.60 -5.35 35.30
N GLU A 461 6.43 -6.08 34.19
CA GLU A 461 7.25 -5.96 33.00
C GLU A 461 6.48 -5.20 31.90
N PRO A 462 7.14 -4.28 31.18
CA PRO A 462 6.51 -3.61 30.05
C PRO A 462 6.48 -4.51 28.81
N VAL A 463 5.54 -4.28 27.91
CA VAL A 463 5.42 -5.02 26.64
C VAL A 463 5.09 -4.01 25.53
N ALA A 464 5.89 -4.00 24.46
CA ALA A 464 5.61 -3.16 23.30
C ALA A 464 4.43 -3.73 22.50
N GLY A 465 3.63 -2.84 21.91
CA GLY A 465 2.45 -3.24 21.17
C GLY A 465 1.42 -2.14 21.05
N ASP A 466 0.70 -2.15 19.94
CA ASP A 466 -0.60 -1.48 19.80
C ASP A 466 -1.69 -2.52 20.08
N PHE A 467 -2.44 -2.36 21.18
CA PHE A 467 -3.38 -3.36 21.70
C PHE A 467 -4.84 -3.03 21.37
N ASP A 468 -5.16 -1.82 20.91
CA ASP A 468 -6.49 -1.47 20.40
C ASP A 468 -6.56 -1.34 18.86
N GLY A 469 -5.42 -1.43 18.20
CA GLY A 469 -5.25 -1.46 16.74
C GLY A 469 -5.40 -0.10 16.08
N ASP A 470 -5.22 1.01 16.80
CA ASP A 470 -5.51 2.35 16.32
C ASP A 470 -4.40 3.00 15.47
N GLY A 471 -3.18 2.49 15.51
CA GLY A 471 -2.04 3.21 14.93
C GLY A 471 -0.86 3.31 15.86
N ILE A 472 -1.13 3.38 17.16
CA ILE A 472 -0.27 3.96 18.17
C ILE A 472 0.05 2.89 19.22
N SER A 473 1.30 2.82 19.64
CA SER A 473 1.73 1.95 20.72
C SER A 473 1.07 2.35 22.06
N ASP A 474 0.66 1.33 22.81
CA ASP A 474 0.01 1.47 24.10
C ASP A 474 0.97 1.27 25.28
N LEU A 475 0.61 1.82 26.43
CA LEU A 475 1.31 1.54 27.68
C LEU A 475 0.77 0.22 28.26
N THR A 476 1.42 -0.88 27.91
CA THR A 476 1.07 -2.22 28.40
C THR A 476 2.09 -2.74 29.40
N VAL A 477 1.58 -3.29 30.51
CA VAL A 477 2.38 -3.95 31.55
C VAL A 477 1.77 -5.28 31.98
N TYR A 478 2.63 -6.25 32.27
CA TYR A 478 2.29 -7.59 32.75
C TYR A 478 2.88 -7.87 34.14
N TYR A 479 2.05 -8.37 35.06
CA TYR A 479 2.46 -8.82 36.38
C TYR A 479 2.44 -10.34 36.48
N ALA A 480 3.62 -10.95 36.41
CA ALA A 480 3.78 -12.41 36.29
C ALA A 480 3.20 -13.19 37.47
N GLU A 481 3.41 -12.75 38.72
CA GLU A 481 2.93 -13.51 39.89
C GLU A 481 1.40 -13.66 39.91
N GLY A 482 0.67 -12.67 39.37
CA GLY A 482 -0.79 -12.68 39.30
C GLY A 482 -1.37 -13.06 37.94
N GLY A 483 -0.54 -13.12 36.89
CA GLY A 483 -1.00 -13.27 35.51
C GLY A 483 -1.91 -12.12 35.08
N LEU A 484 -1.54 -10.88 35.40
CA LEU A 484 -2.40 -9.71 35.21
C LEU A 484 -1.84 -8.76 34.16
N TRP A 485 -2.67 -8.39 33.20
CA TRP A 485 -2.36 -7.40 32.16
C TRP A 485 -3.11 -6.09 32.39
N TYR A 486 -2.43 -4.98 32.13
CA TYR A 486 -3.00 -3.63 32.18
C TYR A 486 -2.51 -2.82 31.00
N THR A 487 -3.45 -2.23 30.28
CA THR A 487 -3.17 -1.47 29.07
C THR A 487 -3.92 -0.14 29.09
N ARG A 488 -3.23 0.93 28.71
CA ARG A 488 -3.86 2.22 28.43
C ARG A 488 -3.21 2.90 27.24
N THR A 489 -3.97 3.76 26.58
CA THR A 489 -3.42 4.67 25.58
C THR A 489 -2.51 5.70 26.22
N VAL A 490 -1.65 6.33 25.42
CA VAL A 490 -0.80 7.46 25.84
C VAL A 490 -1.64 8.63 26.37
N ALA A 491 -2.83 8.85 25.82
CA ALA A 491 -3.79 9.86 26.29
C ALA A 491 -4.45 9.52 27.65
N GLY A 492 -4.19 8.33 28.20
CA GLY A 492 -4.65 7.90 29.51
C GLY A 492 -5.98 7.14 29.52
N GLN A 493 -6.52 6.78 28.36
CA GLN A 493 -7.71 5.92 28.29
C GLN A 493 -7.32 4.49 28.67
N VAL A 494 -7.91 3.95 29.72
CA VAL A 494 -7.71 2.54 30.10
C VAL A 494 -8.43 1.64 29.11
N LEU A 495 -7.67 0.80 28.42
CA LEU A 495 -8.16 -0.18 27.46
C LEU A 495 -8.43 -1.50 28.17
N VAL A 496 -7.48 -1.93 29.01
CA VAL A 496 -7.59 -3.16 29.80
C VAL A 496 -7.19 -2.90 31.24
N TRP A 497 -8.06 -3.34 32.15
CA TRP A 497 -7.81 -3.35 33.58
C TRP A 497 -7.90 -4.79 34.09
N SER A 498 -6.77 -5.37 34.49
CA SER A 498 -6.69 -6.71 35.07
C SER A 498 -7.23 -7.84 34.18
N ALA A 499 -6.76 -7.97 32.94
CA ALA A 499 -7.01 -9.21 32.20
C ALA A 499 -6.18 -10.34 32.82
N HIS A 500 -6.86 -11.41 33.21
CA HIS A 500 -6.24 -12.58 33.84
C HIS A 500 -5.76 -13.56 32.76
N TRP A 501 -4.49 -13.48 32.42
CA TRP A 501 -3.86 -14.32 31.42
C TRP A 501 -2.39 -14.54 31.74
N GLY A 502 -1.95 -15.80 31.75
CA GLY A 502 -0.62 -16.19 32.20
C GLY A 502 -0.57 -16.53 33.69
N GLY A 503 0.52 -16.14 34.35
CA GLY A 503 0.79 -16.46 35.75
C GLY A 503 2.25 -16.79 36.02
N ALA A 504 2.54 -17.19 37.26
CA ALA A 504 3.90 -17.47 37.70
C ALA A 504 4.57 -18.54 36.82
N GLY A 505 5.76 -18.21 36.29
CA GLY A 505 6.51 -19.07 35.37
C GLY A 505 6.19 -18.88 33.89
N LEU A 506 5.29 -17.95 33.56
CA LEU A 506 4.97 -17.55 32.19
C LEU A 506 5.44 -16.12 31.96
N ASP A 507 6.37 -15.96 31.03
CA ASP A 507 6.98 -14.67 30.69
C ASP A 507 6.17 -13.99 29.58
N PRO A 508 5.98 -12.66 29.61
CA PRO A 508 5.39 -11.95 28.49
C PRO A 508 6.35 -12.03 27.28
N VAL A 509 5.77 -12.15 26.09
CA VAL A 509 6.54 -12.12 24.85
C VAL A 509 6.43 -10.74 24.24
N ASP A 510 7.58 -10.09 24.08
CA ASP A 510 7.72 -8.78 23.47
C ASP A 510 7.98 -8.93 21.97
N ALA A 511 7.39 -8.07 21.13
CA ALA A 511 7.50 -8.18 19.67
C ALA A 511 8.83 -7.62 19.13
N GLY A 512 9.60 -6.90 19.95
CA GLY A 512 10.90 -6.33 19.63
C GLY A 512 12.11 -7.10 20.17
N ARG A 513 11.94 -8.36 20.60
CA ARG A 513 13.00 -9.20 21.18
C ARG A 513 12.99 -10.63 20.68
#